data_AF-A0A3E0NRH3-F1
#
_entry.id   AF-A0A3E0NRH3-F1
#
_cell.length_a   1.000
_cell.length_b   1.000
_cell.length_c   1.000
_cell.angle_alpha   90.00
_cell.angle_beta   90.00
_cell.angle_gamma   90.00
#
_symmetry.space_group_name_H-M   'P 1'
#
loop_
_entity.id
_entity.type
_entity.pdbx_description
1 polymer ?
#
loop_
_entity_poly.entity_id
_entity_poly.type
_entity_poly.pdbx_seq_one_letter_code
_entity_poly.pdbx_strand_id
1 'polypeptide(L)'
;MKPPESIAAARVLAYASVSSCDFQGSNLFVDGVALGPVPRLAIAEDLQSGTTLLLRCGLDWSVLGLSGHPSAAAARSRAEREYRGSSSLWRETGYSDEEARAARETSWGETRCSICGRTPDHYAALVKSPSGTSLCDQCLNDLDTAR
;
A
#
# COMPACT_ATOMS: atom_id res chain seq x y z
N MET A 1 16.49 4.94 -3.53
CA MET A 1 16.19 4.32 -2.22
C MET A 1 15.38 3.05 -2.47
N LYS A 2 15.71 1.93 -1.81
CA LYS A 2 14.93 0.69 -1.87
C LYS A 2 13.63 0.86 -1.06
N PRO A 3 12.47 0.33 -1.49
CA PRO A 3 11.25 0.35 -0.68
C PRO A 3 11.34 -0.59 0.53
N PRO A 4 10.51 -0.38 1.56
CA PRO A 4 10.29 -1.39 2.59
C PRO A 4 9.71 -2.68 1.97
N GLU A 5 9.79 -3.76 2.73
CA GLU A 5 9.35 -5.11 2.35
C GLU A 5 7.84 -5.17 2.11
N SER A 6 7.09 -4.37 2.88
CA SER A 6 5.65 -4.20 2.74
C SER A 6 5.26 -2.73 2.61
N ILE A 7 4.35 -2.44 1.67
CA ILE A 7 3.69 -1.16 1.52
C ILE A 7 2.19 -1.43 1.38
N ALA A 8 1.36 -0.71 2.14
CA ALA A 8 -0.10 -0.86 2.11
C ALA A 8 -0.53 -2.34 2.19
N ALA A 9 -0.01 -3.07 3.18
CA ALA A 9 -0.33 -4.48 3.40
C ALA A 9 0.09 -5.44 2.26
N ALA A 10 0.87 -4.98 1.28
CA ALA A 10 1.30 -5.77 0.14
C ALA A 10 2.83 -5.95 0.14
N ARG A 11 3.30 -7.15 -0.20
CA ARG A 11 4.72 -7.46 -0.38
C ARG A 11 5.25 -6.80 -1.63
N VAL A 12 6.31 -6.01 -1.52
CA VAL A 12 6.90 -5.34 -2.69
C VAL A 12 7.74 -6.34 -3.50
N LEU A 13 7.33 -6.60 -4.75
CA LEU A 13 8.02 -7.51 -5.68
C LEU A 13 9.09 -6.76 -6.50
N ALA A 14 8.74 -5.58 -6.98
CA ALA A 14 9.61 -4.75 -7.82
C ALA A 14 9.31 -3.26 -7.64
N TYR A 15 10.27 -2.42 -7.98
CA TYR A 15 10.11 -0.97 -7.91
C TYR A 15 10.88 -0.23 -9.00
N ALA A 16 10.44 1.00 -9.30
CA ALA A 16 11.06 1.89 -10.27
C ALA A 16 11.05 3.34 -9.78
N SER A 17 12.10 4.09 -10.08
CA SER A 17 12.11 5.56 -9.95
C SER A 17 11.84 6.15 -11.33
N VAL A 18 10.73 6.87 -11.48
CA VAL A 18 10.18 7.26 -12.79
C VAL A 18 10.15 8.78 -13.01
N SER A 19 10.83 9.54 -12.14
CA SER A 19 10.92 11.01 -12.25
C SER A 19 11.55 11.50 -13.56
N SER A 20 12.33 10.66 -14.26
CA SER A 20 12.94 10.96 -15.55
C SER A 20 12.12 10.45 -16.75
N CYS A 21 10.97 9.81 -16.52
CA CYS A 21 10.11 9.30 -17.58
C CYS A 21 9.12 10.35 -18.05
N ASP A 22 8.71 10.26 -19.31
CA ASP A 22 7.63 11.08 -19.84
C ASP A 22 6.28 10.54 -19.33
N PHE A 23 5.62 11.32 -18.47
CA PHE A 23 4.27 11.00 -17.99
C PHE A 23 3.23 11.30 -19.08
N GLN A 24 2.46 10.28 -19.46
CA GLN A 24 1.45 10.37 -20.53
C GLN A 24 0.02 10.50 -19.98
N GLY A 25 -0.15 10.53 -18.65
CA GLY A 25 -1.45 10.58 -17.98
C GLY A 25 -1.78 9.28 -17.24
N SER A 26 -2.76 9.38 -16.34
CA SER A 26 -3.29 8.25 -15.59
C SER A 26 -4.81 8.26 -15.62
N ASN A 27 -5.42 7.07 -15.64
CA ASN A 27 -6.86 6.90 -15.44
C ASN A 27 -7.19 6.60 -13.96
N LEU A 28 -6.26 6.85 -13.04
CA LEU A 28 -6.49 6.71 -11.61
C LEU A 28 -6.94 8.06 -11.04
N PHE A 29 -8.07 8.07 -10.34
CA PHE A 29 -8.62 9.26 -9.72
C PHE A 29 -8.61 9.12 -8.20
N VAL A 30 -8.22 10.18 -7.50
CA VAL A 30 -8.21 10.29 -6.05
C VAL A 30 -9.02 11.54 -5.70
N ASP A 31 -10.07 11.37 -4.91
CA ASP A 31 -11.03 12.44 -4.56
C ASP A 31 -11.57 13.21 -5.79
N GLY A 32 -11.85 12.46 -6.87
CA GLY A 32 -12.38 13.01 -8.12
C GLY A 32 -11.34 13.70 -9.01
N VAL A 33 -10.07 13.76 -8.60
CA VAL A 33 -8.98 14.37 -9.36
C VAL A 33 -8.08 13.28 -9.95
N ALA A 34 -7.75 13.39 -11.24
CA ALA A 34 -6.81 12.47 -11.88
C ALA A 34 -5.43 12.59 -11.20
N LEU A 35 -4.86 11.45 -10.82
CA LEU A 35 -3.54 11.40 -10.20
C LEU A 35 -2.48 11.82 -11.23
N GLY A 36 -1.73 12.86 -10.89
CA GLY A 36 -0.62 13.37 -11.69
C GLY A 36 0.61 12.45 -11.67
N PRO A 37 1.75 12.93 -12.22
CA PRO A 37 2.99 12.17 -12.20
C PRO A 37 3.48 11.96 -10.76
N VAL A 38 4.01 10.76 -10.49
CA VAL A 38 4.64 10.42 -9.21
C VAL A 38 6.11 10.05 -9.41
N PRO A 39 6.97 10.21 -8.39
CA PRO A 39 8.40 9.92 -8.53
C PRO A 39 8.73 8.42 -8.52
N ARG A 40 7.85 7.58 -7.97
CA ARG A 40 8.13 6.17 -7.71
C ARG A 40 6.94 5.27 -8.00
N LEU A 41 7.22 4.08 -8.50
CA LEU A 41 6.26 3.00 -8.67
C LEU A 41 6.74 1.76 -7.92
N ALA A 42 5.78 1.00 -7.38
CA ALA A 42 6.03 -0.34 -6.87
C ALA A 42 5.02 -1.32 -7.45
N ILE A 43 5.48 -2.51 -7.81
CA ILE A 43 4.62 -3.66 -8.04
C ILE A 43 4.67 -4.50 -6.79
N ALA A 44 3.49 -4.75 -6.22
CA ALA A 44 3.35 -5.47 -4.97
C ALA A 44 2.31 -6.58 -5.11
N GLU A 45 2.35 -7.54 -4.19
CA GLU A 45 1.35 -8.59 -4.05
C GLU A 45 0.66 -8.41 -2.71
N ASP A 46 -0.66 -8.24 -2.74
CA ASP A 46 -1.46 -8.11 -1.53
C ASP A 46 -1.34 -9.38 -0.68
N LEU A 47 -0.92 -9.24 0.58
CA LEU A 47 -0.57 -10.38 1.45
C LEU A 47 -1.78 -11.21 1.89
N GLN A 48 -3.00 -10.73 1.64
CA GLN A 48 -4.26 -11.40 2.01
C GLN A 48 -4.93 -12.07 0.81
N SER A 49 -5.04 -11.37 -0.32
CA SER A 49 -5.74 -11.82 -1.52
C SER A 49 -4.82 -12.38 -2.60
N GLY A 50 -3.51 -12.11 -2.54
CA GLY A 50 -2.56 -12.41 -3.62
C GLY A 50 -2.72 -11.52 -4.86
N THR A 51 -3.57 -10.49 -4.79
CA THR A 51 -3.80 -9.57 -5.92
C THR A 51 -2.51 -8.82 -6.25
N THR A 52 -2.12 -8.78 -7.53
CA THR A 52 -1.01 -7.92 -7.95
C THR A 52 -1.46 -6.46 -7.99
N LEU A 53 -0.73 -5.59 -7.32
CA LEU A 53 -0.99 -4.16 -7.23
C LEU A 53 0.11 -3.38 -7.95
N LEU A 54 -0.28 -2.31 -8.63
CA LEU A 54 0.62 -1.23 -9.04
C LEU A 54 0.38 -0.04 -8.12
N LEU A 55 1.37 0.28 -7.30
CA LEU A 55 1.36 1.38 -6.35
C LEU A 55 2.05 2.60 -6.96
N ARG A 56 1.41 3.76 -6.87
CA ARG A 56 1.98 5.06 -7.18
C ARG A 56 2.40 5.70 -5.87
N CYS A 57 3.68 6.02 -5.76
CA CYS A 57 4.26 6.40 -4.49
C CYS A 57 4.95 7.77 -4.52
N GLY A 58 4.87 8.48 -3.40
CA GLY A 58 5.67 9.65 -3.10
C GLY A 58 7.16 9.33 -2.92
N LEU A 59 7.96 10.33 -2.56
CA LEU A 59 9.42 10.17 -2.43
C LEU A 59 9.84 9.26 -1.27
N ASP A 60 8.96 9.02 -0.32
CA ASP A 60 9.16 8.24 0.90
C ASP A 60 8.42 6.90 0.88
N TRP A 61 7.89 6.50 -0.29
CA TRP A 61 7.04 5.32 -0.48
C TRP A 61 5.63 5.44 0.12
N SER A 62 5.19 6.63 0.52
CA SER A 62 3.77 6.90 0.80
C SER A 62 2.92 6.58 -0.43
N VAL A 63 1.81 5.86 -0.26
CA VAL A 63 0.93 5.49 -1.37
C VAL A 63 0.00 6.65 -1.70
N LEU A 64 0.10 7.16 -2.93
CA LEU A 64 -0.76 8.20 -3.49
C LEU A 64 -1.89 7.61 -4.34
N GLY A 65 -1.77 6.34 -4.73
CA GLY A 65 -2.83 5.62 -5.42
C GLY A 65 -2.40 4.19 -5.77
N LEU A 66 -3.38 3.31 -5.95
CA LEU A 66 -3.15 1.91 -6.30
C LEU A 66 -4.16 1.42 -7.33
N SER A 67 -3.80 0.35 -8.04
CA SER A 67 -4.70 -0.35 -8.95
C SER A 67 -4.36 -1.84 -8.98
N GLY A 68 -5.37 -2.70 -8.97
CA GLY A 68 -5.22 -4.14 -9.15
C GLY A 68 -4.93 -4.53 -10.61
N HIS A 69 -4.16 -5.60 -10.79
CA HIS A 69 -3.77 -6.18 -12.07
C HIS A 69 -3.79 -7.71 -12.00
N PRO A 70 -4.01 -8.40 -13.14
CA PRO A 70 -3.99 -9.86 -13.19
C PRO A 70 -2.59 -10.46 -13.03
N SER A 71 -1.53 -9.66 -13.22
CA SER A 71 -0.14 -10.12 -13.07
C SER A 71 0.85 -8.95 -12.97
N ALA A 72 2.07 -9.25 -12.54
CA ALA A 72 3.18 -8.28 -12.52
C ALA A 72 3.51 -7.77 -13.94
N ALA A 73 3.42 -8.62 -14.96
CA ALA A 73 3.64 -8.22 -16.35
C ALA A 73 2.58 -7.22 -16.84
N ALA A 74 1.31 -7.43 -16.47
CA ALA A 74 0.22 -6.49 -16.77
C ALA A 74 0.43 -5.14 -16.04
N ALA A 75 0.87 -5.18 -14.78
CA ALA A 75 1.22 -3.99 -14.02
C ALA A 75 2.38 -3.21 -14.66
N ARG A 76 3.45 -3.88 -15.12
CA ARG A 76 4.56 -3.22 -15.87
C ARG A 76 4.08 -2.61 -17.17
N SER A 77 3.26 -3.34 -17.93
CA SER A 77 2.67 -2.83 -19.16
C SER A 77 1.81 -1.60 -18.91
N ARG A 78 1.07 -1.57 -17.80
CA ARG A 78 0.31 -0.39 -17.38
C ARG A 78 1.23 0.78 -17.04
N ALA A 79 2.27 0.53 -16.26
CA ALA A 79 3.24 1.56 -15.90
C ALA A 79 3.94 2.16 -17.12
N GLU A 80 4.33 1.36 -18.12
CA GLU A 80 4.94 1.85 -19.36
C GLU A 80 4.02 2.78 -20.15
N ARG A 81 2.70 2.50 -20.15
CA ARG A 81 1.72 3.38 -20.78
C ARG A 81 1.57 4.72 -20.07
N GLU A 82 1.67 4.73 -18.74
CA GLU A 82 1.57 5.95 -17.92
C GLU A 82 2.91 6.73 -17.89
N TYR A 83 4.04 6.01 -17.89
CA TYR A 83 5.41 6.50 -17.76
C TYR A 83 6.29 5.84 -18.83
N ARG A 84 6.42 6.51 -19.99
CA ARG A 84 7.20 5.98 -21.10
C ARG A 84 8.68 5.84 -20.71
N GLY A 85 9.27 4.68 -20.98
CA GLY A 85 10.64 4.32 -20.63
C GLY A 85 10.79 3.60 -19.27
N SER A 86 9.72 3.50 -18.48
CA SER A 86 9.75 2.88 -17.15
C SER A 86 10.12 1.39 -17.18
N SER A 87 9.87 0.69 -18.30
CA SER A 87 10.21 -0.73 -18.47
C SER A 87 11.70 -1.03 -18.25
N SER A 88 12.58 -0.05 -18.52
CA SER A 88 14.02 -0.18 -18.30
C SER A 88 14.48 0.08 -16.87
N LEU A 89 13.58 0.56 -15.99
CA LEU A 89 13.91 1.09 -14.66
C LEU A 89 13.51 0.16 -13.51
N TRP A 90 12.86 -0.97 -13.81
CA TRP A 90 12.40 -1.91 -12.80
C TRP A 90 13.55 -2.64 -12.12
N ARG A 91 13.45 -2.73 -10.80
CA ARG A 91 14.38 -3.47 -9.94
C ARG A 91 13.60 -4.44 -9.08
N GLU A 92 13.92 -5.72 -9.19
CA GLU A 92 13.36 -6.74 -8.29
C GLU A 92 13.88 -6.53 -6.87
N THR A 93 13.05 -6.80 -5.87
CA THR A 93 13.42 -6.64 -4.46
C THR A 93 14.01 -7.91 -3.85
N GLY A 94 13.52 -9.07 -4.27
CA GLY A 94 13.83 -10.39 -3.70
C GLY A 94 13.20 -10.65 -2.33
N TYR A 95 12.27 -9.82 -1.86
CA TYR A 95 11.66 -9.99 -0.55
C TYR A 95 10.80 -11.26 -0.48
N SER A 96 10.99 -12.02 0.60
CA SER A 96 10.18 -13.19 0.93
C SER A 96 8.81 -12.78 1.48
N ASP A 97 7.86 -13.74 1.48
CA ASP A 97 6.56 -13.55 2.13
C ASP A 97 6.72 -13.32 3.64
N GLU A 98 7.66 -14.03 4.28
CA GLU A 98 7.96 -13.90 5.71
C GLU A 98 8.49 -12.51 6.07
N GLU A 99 9.48 -11.99 5.33
CA GLU A 99 10.01 -10.64 5.55
C GLU A 99 8.92 -9.57 5.39
N ALA A 100 8.06 -9.69 4.37
CA ALA A 100 6.99 -8.75 4.14
C ALA A 100 5.92 -8.79 5.24
N ARG A 101 5.57 -9.98 5.76
CA ARG A 101 4.65 -10.12 6.90
C ARG A 101 5.24 -9.55 8.17
N ALA A 102 6.52 -9.78 8.44
CA ALA A 102 7.21 -9.20 9.60
C ALA A 102 7.28 -7.67 9.53
N ALA A 103 7.56 -7.11 8.35
CA ALA A 103 7.56 -5.66 8.14
C ALA A 103 6.16 -5.05 8.31
N ARG A 104 5.12 -5.72 7.78
CA ARG A 104 3.71 -5.32 7.96
C ARG A 104 3.35 -5.26 9.44
N GLU A 105 3.71 -6.30 10.19
CA GLU A 105 3.47 -6.38 11.63
C GLU A 105 4.16 -5.24 12.39
N THR A 106 5.42 -4.97 12.06
CA THR A 106 6.17 -3.86 12.65
C THR A 106 5.53 -2.50 12.35
N SER A 107 4.98 -2.33 11.14
CA SER A 107 4.32 -1.08 10.72
C SER A 107 3.01 -0.79 11.45
N TRP A 108 2.39 -1.81 12.07
CA TRP A 108 1.11 -1.68 12.76
C TRP A 108 1.17 -1.14 14.19
N GLY A 109 2.37 -0.75 14.68
CA GLY A 109 2.62 -0.31 16.05
C GLY A 109 1.41 0.31 16.78
N GLU A 110 1.13 1.60 16.54
CA GLU A 110 0.03 2.32 17.20
C GLU A 110 -1.35 2.14 16.56
N THR A 111 -1.50 1.28 15.56
CA THR A 111 -2.78 0.98 14.90
C THR A 111 -3.39 -0.33 15.39
N ARG A 112 -2.93 -0.82 16.55
CA ARG A 112 -3.56 -1.94 17.25
C ARG A 112 -4.66 -1.46 18.18
N CYS A 113 -5.75 -2.23 18.28
CA CYS A 113 -6.75 -2.01 19.32
C CYS A 113 -6.13 -2.26 20.69
N SER A 114 -6.22 -1.29 21.60
CA SER A 114 -5.71 -1.38 22.97
C SER A 114 -6.48 -2.38 23.84
N ILE A 115 -7.69 -2.79 23.42
CA ILE A 115 -8.54 -3.70 24.20
C ILE A 115 -8.39 -5.15 23.72
N CYS A 116 -8.60 -5.41 22.43
CA CYS A 116 -8.59 -6.78 21.88
C CYS A 116 -7.31 -7.14 21.11
N GLY A 117 -6.37 -6.20 20.93
CA GLY A 117 -5.11 -6.43 20.23
C GLY A 117 -5.22 -6.61 18.72
N ARG A 118 -6.44 -6.57 18.15
CA ARG A 118 -6.68 -6.68 16.70
C ARG A 118 -5.90 -5.63 15.92
N THR A 119 -5.36 -6.06 14.79
CA THR A 119 -4.61 -5.24 13.82
C THR A 119 -5.54 -4.71 12.72
N PRO A 120 -5.11 -3.75 11.88
CA PRO A 120 -5.93 -3.16 10.81
C PRO A 120 -6.65 -4.13 9.88
N ASP A 121 -6.19 -5.37 9.77
CA ASP A 121 -6.82 -6.39 8.92
C ASP A 121 -8.10 -6.97 9.50
N HIS A 122 -8.34 -6.75 10.78
CA HIS A 122 -9.39 -7.41 11.55
C HIS A 122 -10.53 -6.46 11.96
N TYR A 123 -10.47 -5.19 11.57
CA TYR A 123 -11.46 -4.17 11.89
C TYR A 123 -11.65 -3.20 10.72
N ALA A 124 -12.81 -2.56 10.59
CA ALA A 124 -13.04 -1.57 9.53
C ALA A 124 -12.60 -0.15 9.94
N ALA A 125 -12.62 0.15 11.23
CA ALA A 125 -12.19 1.44 11.77
C ALA A 125 -11.47 1.31 13.12
N LEU A 126 -10.57 2.25 13.39
CA LEU A 126 -9.89 2.44 14.67
C LEU A 126 -10.11 3.88 15.13
N VAL A 127 -10.65 4.05 16.33
CA VAL A 127 -10.83 5.35 16.98
C VAL A 127 -9.72 5.53 18.02
N LYS A 128 -9.00 6.65 17.97
CA LYS A 128 -8.03 7.02 19.01
C LYS A 128 -8.64 8.06 19.94
N SER A 129 -8.60 7.78 21.25
CA SER A 129 -8.96 8.75 22.28
C SER A 129 -7.85 9.80 22.46
N PRO A 130 -8.17 10.99 23.03
CA PRO A 130 -7.14 11.97 23.42
C PRO A 130 -6.12 11.44 24.42
N SER A 131 -6.46 10.40 25.19
CA SER A 131 -5.55 9.74 26.15
C SER A 131 -4.64 8.69 25.51
N GLY A 132 -4.71 8.49 24.20
CA GLY A 132 -3.89 7.52 23.45
C GLY A 132 -4.45 6.10 23.40
N THR A 133 -5.66 5.86 23.93
CA THR A 133 -6.33 4.55 23.82
C THR A 133 -6.91 4.39 22.43
N SER A 134 -6.61 3.27 21.78
CA SER A 134 -7.09 2.95 20.43
C SER A 134 -8.14 1.86 20.50
N LEU A 135 -9.32 2.07 19.91
CA LEU A 135 -10.43 1.11 19.96
C LEU A 135 -10.90 0.76 18.55
N CYS A 136 -10.96 -0.53 18.23
CA CYS A 136 -11.55 -0.98 16.96
C CYS A 136 -13.09 -0.87 16.99
N ASP A 137 -13.70 -0.75 15.82
CA ASP A 137 -15.15 -0.72 15.60
C ASP A 137 -15.93 -1.82 16.35
N GLN A 138 -15.43 -3.05 16.38
CA GLN A 138 -16.06 -4.14 17.11
C GLN A 138 -16.09 -3.90 18.62
N CYS A 139 -14.96 -3.52 19.21
CA CYS A 139 -14.93 -3.21 20.65
C CYS A 139 -15.75 -1.94 20.99
N LEU A 140 -15.88 -1.00 20.06
CA LEU A 140 -16.76 0.15 20.23
C LEU A 140 -18.22 -0.28 20.28
N ASN A 141 -18.65 -1.15 19.35
CA ASN A 141 -20.01 -1.68 19.31
C ASN A 141 -20.34 -2.52 20.55
N ASP A 142 -19.39 -3.32 21.04
CA ASP A 142 -19.55 -4.12 22.26
C ASP A 142 -19.75 -3.24 23.51
N LEU A 143 -19.13 -2.05 23.55
CA LEU A 143 -19.31 -1.08 24.65
C LEU A 143 -20.65 -0.34 24.56
N ASP A 144 -21.09 0.01 23.35
CA ASP A 144 -22.35 0.72 23.13
C ASP A 144 -23.57 -0.17 23.38
N THR A 145 -23.48 -1.46 23.09
CA THR A 145 -24.56 -2.44 23.36
C THR A 145 -24.65 -2.89 24.82
N ALA A 146 -23.68 -2.52 25.66
CA ALA A 146 -23.69 -2.76 27.10
C ALA A 146 -24.40 -1.66 27.92
N ARG A 147 -25.00 -0.66 27.24
CA ARG A 147 -25.82 0.41 27.82
C ARG A 147 -27.30 0.17 27.61
#